data_AF-A0A7Y9I645-F1
#
_entry.id   AF-A0A7Y9I645-F1
#
_cell.length_a   1.000
_cell.length_b   1.000
_cell.length_c   1.000
_cell.angle_alpha   90.00
_cell.angle_beta   90.00
_cell.angle_gamma   90.00
#
_symmetry.space_group_name_H-M   'P 1'
#
loop_
_entity.id
_entity.type
_entity.pdbx_description
1 polymer ?
#
loop_
_entity_poly.entity_id
_entity_poly.type
_entity_poly.pdbx_seq_one_letter_code
_entity_poly.pdbx_strand_id
1 'polypeptide(L)' 'MASFISVDESSDEELLVRMARLDASREQVERAVRDHVRALRKRKISWERIGRALGVSRQTAWERFADER' A
#
# COMPACT_ATOMS: atom_id res chain seq x y z
N MET A 1 6.55 9.44 18.64
CA MET A 1 5.33 8.67 18.26
C MET A 1 4.46 9.62 17.47
N ALA A 2 4.16 9.30 16.20
CA ALA A 2 3.42 10.21 15.31
C ALA A 2 2.07 10.53 15.95
N SER A 3 1.95 11.75 16.45
CA SER A 3 0.67 12.23 16.93
C SER A 3 -0.20 12.41 15.70
N PHE A 4 -1.29 11.64 15.63
CA PHE A 4 -2.43 11.91 14.77
C PHE A 4 -3.14 13.18 15.31
N ILE A 5 -2.39 14.28 15.49
CA ILE A 5 -2.76 15.47 16.28
C ILE A 5 -4.18 15.84 15.93
N SER A 6 -4.97 15.93 17.02
CA SER A 6 -6.41 15.77 17.13
C SER A 6 -7.17 16.28 15.91
N VAL A 7 -7.89 15.38 15.23
CA VAL A 7 -8.89 15.75 14.21
C VAL A 7 -9.89 16.78 14.78
N ASP A 8 -10.07 16.76 16.10
CA ASP A 8 -10.99 17.60 16.87
C ASP A 8 -10.64 19.11 16.88
N GLU A 9 -9.38 19.48 16.66
CA GLU A 9 -8.92 20.89 16.75
C GLU A 9 -8.63 21.54 15.38
N SER A 10 -8.66 20.76 14.29
CA SER A 10 -8.41 21.24 12.94
C SER A 10 -9.69 21.71 12.25
N SER A 11 -9.58 22.71 11.38
CA SER A 11 -10.69 23.10 10.50
C SER A 11 -10.96 22.04 9.43
N ASP A 12 -12.20 21.98 8.92
CA ASP A 12 -12.58 21.05 7.85
C ASP A 12 -11.67 21.13 6.62
N GLU A 13 -11.27 22.33 6.21
CA GLU A 13 -10.35 22.54 5.07
C GLU A 13 -8.96 21.93 5.36
N GLU A 14 -8.44 22.09 6.57
CA GLU A 14 -7.17 21.50 6.98
C GLU A 14 -7.26 19.97 6.99
N LEU A 15 -8.38 19.42 7.47
CA LEU A 15 -8.64 17.98 7.44
C LEU A 15 -8.72 17.44 6.02
N LEU A 16 -9.39 18.14 5.09
CA LEU A 16 -9.47 17.77 3.69
C LEU A 16 -8.10 17.78 3.01
N VAL A 17 -7.30 18.83 3.21
CA VAL A 17 -5.93 18.91 2.67
C VAL A 17 -5.06 17.78 3.23
N ARG A 18 -5.17 17.49 4.53
CA ARG A 18 -4.42 16.39 5.17
C ARG A 18 -4.86 15.03 4.63
N MET A 19 -6.16 14.80 4.46
CA MET A 19 -6.70 13.58 3.87
C MET A 19 -6.16 13.36 2.45
N ALA A 20 -6.20 14.38 1.60
CA ALA A 20 -5.67 14.29 0.24
C ALA A 20 -4.18 13.94 0.21
N ARG A 21 -3.39 14.52 1.13
CA ARG A 21 -1.95 14.19 1.26
C ARG A 21 -1.72 12.76 1.73
N LEU A 22 -2.53 12.25 2.66
CA LEU A 22 -2.45 10.88 3.14
C LEU A 22 -2.81 9.89 2.03
N ASP A 23 -3.86 10.16 1.25
CA ASP A 23 -4.26 9.32 0.13
C ASP A 23 -3.17 9.30 -0.97
N ALA A 24 -2.62 10.46 -1.33
CA ALA A 24 -1.49 10.53 -2.24
C ALA A 24 -0.25 9.77 -1.74
N SER A 25 -0.01 9.76 -0.43
CA SER A 25 1.08 8.98 0.18
C SER A 25 0.79 7.48 0.12
N ARG A 26 -0.46 7.08 0.39
CA ARG A 26 -0.91 5.69 0.27
C ARG A 26 -0.72 5.18 -1.15
N GLU A 27 -1.12 5.93 -2.16
CA GLU A 27 -0.93 5.54 -3.56
C GLU A 27 0.55 5.35 -3.92
N GLN A 28 1.43 6.23 -3.44
CA GLN A 28 2.87 6.11 -3.67
C GLN A 28 3.43 4.81 -3.09
N VAL A 29 3.04 4.47 -1.86
CA VAL A 29 3.43 3.21 -1.22
C VAL A 29 2.87 2.02 -1.99
N GLU A 30 1.60 2.07 -2.41
CA GLU A 30 0.99 0.99 -3.20
C GLU A 30 1.72 0.77 -4.53
N ARG A 31 2.08 1.83 -5.25
CA ARG A 31 2.90 1.75 -6.48
C ARG A 31 4.26 1.10 -6.21
N ALA A 32 4.96 1.54 -5.16
CA ALA A 32 6.25 0.98 -4.79
C ALA A 32 6.17 -0.53 -4.45
N VAL A 33 5.12 -0.95 -3.74
CA VAL A 33 4.87 -2.37 -3.45
C VAL A 33 4.65 -3.16 -4.75
N ARG A 34 3.84 -2.66 -5.68
CA ARG A 34 3.60 -3.31 -6.98
C ARG A 34 4.89 -3.47 -7.78
N ASP A 35 5.74 -2.45 -7.82
CA ASP A 35 7.03 -2.52 -8.52
C ASP A 35 7.98 -3.57 -7.91
N HIS A 36 8.02 -3.67 -6.58
CA HIS A 36 8.76 -4.73 -5.88
C HIS A 36 8.19 -6.12 -6.19
N VAL A 37 6.87 -6.29 -6.17
CA VAL A 37 6.22 -7.56 -6.52
C VAL A 37 6.57 -7.96 -7.96
N ARG A 38 6.51 -7.03 -8.92
CA ARG A 38 6.92 -7.27 -10.31
C ARG A 38 8.38 -7.71 -10.41
N ALA A 39 9.29 -7.03 -9.72
CA ALA A 39 10.71 -7.38 -9.69
C ALA A 39 10.95 -8.79 -9.09
N LEU A 40 10.25 -9.14 -8.01
CA LEU A 40 10.32 -10.47 -7.38
C LEU A 40 9.74 -11.56 -8.29
N ARG A 41 8.64 -11.28 -8.99
CA ARG A 41 8.05 -12.20 -9.97
C ARG A 41 8.96 -12.44 -11.16
N LYS A 42 9.65 -11.42 -11.68
CA LYS A 42 10.71 -11.57 -12.70
C LYS A 42 11.84 -12.49 -12.23
N ARG A 43 12.14 -12.49 -10.93
CA ARG A 43 13.11 -13.39 -10.27
C ARG A 43 12.53 -14.76 -9.89
N LYS A 44 11.33 -15.10 -10.38
CA LYS A 44 10.62 -16.37 -10.13
C LYS A 44 10.29 -16.66 -8.66
N ILE A 45 10.26 -15.66 -7.79
CA ILE A 45 9.84 -15.82 -6.39
C ILE A 45 8.34 -16.19 -6.35
N SER A 46 7.98 -17.24 -5.62
CA SER A 46 6.61 -17.74 -5.56
C SER A 46 5.63 -16.74 -4.94
N TRP A 47 4.36 -16.80 -5.37
CA TRP A 47 3.28 -16.02 -4.78
C TRP A 47 3.09 -16.29 -3.28
N GLU A 48 3.40 -17.50 -2.82
CA GLU A 48 3.36 -17.84 -1.40
C GLU A 48 4.39 -17.04 -0.59
N ARG A 49 5.63 -16.96 -1.07
CA ARG A 49 6.69 -16.22 -0.38
C ARG A 49 6.43 -14.71 -0.40
N ILE A 50 5.88 -14.19 -1.50
CA ILE A 50 5.45 -12.79 -1.62
C ILE A 50 4.29 -12.51 -0.65
N GLY A 51 3.25 -13.33 -0.65
CA GLY A 51 2.11 -13.17 0.26
C GLY A 51 2.53 -13.20 1.73
N ARG A 52 3.39 -14.15 2.11
CA ARG A 52 3.95 -14.24 3.46
C ARG A 52 4.69 -12.98 3.87
N ALA A 53 5.49 -12.39 2.99
CA ALA A 53 6.20 -11.14 3.26
C ALA A 53 5.25 -9.94 3.41
N LEU A 54 4.10 -9.96 2.72
CA LEU A 54 3.05 -8.94 2.80
C LEU A 54 2.02 -9.20 3.91
N GLY A 55 2.15 -10.28 4.67
CA GLY A 55 1.19 -10.66 5.72
C GLY A 55 -0.18 -11.13 5.19
N VAL A 56 -0.25 -11.58 3.93
CA VAL A 56 -1.49 -12.05 3.29
C VAL A 56 -1.34 -13.49 2.78
N SER A 57 -2.47 -14.13 2.48
CA SER A 57 -2.47 -15.46 1.87
C SER A 57 -1.88 -15.44 0.45
N ARG A 58 -1.42 -16.59 -0.04
CA ARG A 58 -1.00 -16.76 -1.44
C ARG A 58 -2.09 -16.35 -2.43
N GLN A 59 -3.33 -16.74 -2.15
CA GLN A 59 -4.48 -16.45 -3.02
C GLN A 59 -4.74 -14.94 -3.08
N THR A 60 -4.77 -14.27 -1.93
CA THR A 60 -4.94 -12.81 -1.86
C THR A 60 -3.81 -12.06 -2.58
N ALA A 61 -2.56 -12.51 -2.44
CA ALA A 61 -1.44 -11.93 -3.19
C ALA A 61 -1.59 -12.14 -4.70
N TRP A 62 -2.02 -13.33 -5.14
CA TRP A 62 -2.25 -13.60 -6.55
C TRP A 62 -3.39 -12.74 -7.11
N GLU A 63 -4.55 -12.70 -6.46
CA GLU A 63 -5.70 -11.88 -6.89
C GLU A 63 -5.32 -10.40 -6.98
N ARG A 64 -4.56 -9.89 -6.02
CA ARG A 64 -4.18 -8.47 -5.95
C ARG A 64 -3.18 -8.02 -7.02
N PHE A 65 -2.28 -8.91 -7.44
CA PHE A 65 -1.09 -8.53 -8.23
C PHE A 65 -0.92 -9.30 -9.54
N ALA A 66 -1.68 -10.37 -9.80
CA ALA A 66 -1.55 -11.15 -11.03
C ALA A 66 -2.35 -10.56 -12.20
N ASP A 67 -3.36 -9.72 -11.93
CA ASP A 67 -4.21 -9.11 -12.96
C ASP A 67 -3.62 -7.81 -13.54
N GLU A 68 -2.57 -7.27 -12.90
CA GLU A 68 -1.83 -6.12 -13.41
C GLU A 68 -0.84 -6.56 -14.49
N ARG A 69 -1.34 -6.73 -15.72
CA ARG A 69 -0.52 -6.98 -16.91
C ARG A 69 0.10 -5.70 -17.47
#